data_AF-A0A3B9A9W0-F1
#
_entry.id   AF-A0A3B9A9W0-F1
#
_cell.length_a   1.000
_cell.length_b   1.000
_cell.length_c   1.000
_cell.angle_alpha   90.00
_cell.angle_beta   90.00
_cell.angle_gamma   90.00
#
_symmetry.space_group_name_H-M   'P 1'
#
loop_
_entity.id
_entity.type
_entity.pdbx_description
1 polymer ?
#
loop_
_entity_poly.entity_id
_entity_poly.type
_entity_poly.pdbx_seq_one_letter_code
_entity_poly.pdbx_strand_id
1 'polypeptide(L)' 'MENLYVNNQVFGTPQECIDQMNAIQEMAGPATFNVSFSYAGLPYEDVHKQMKLFAEKCLPVLQAAEPGALAAVPHCLL' A
#
# COMPACT_ATOMS: atom_id res chain seq x y z
N MET A 1 -14.83 20.38 -3.32
CA MET A 1 -15.16 19.72 -2.05
C MET A 1 -14.33 18.45 -2.01
N GLU A 2 -13.35 18.38 -1.10
CA GLU A 2 -12.46 17.22 -1.01
C GLU A 2 -13.25 15.97 -0.59
N ASN A 3 -12.96 14.85 -1.24
CA ASN A 3 -13.53 13.56 -0.86
C ASN A 3 -12.64 12.93 0.22
N LEU A 4 -12.95 13.26 1.48
CA LEU A 4 -12.23 12.74 2.65
C LEU A 4 -12.20 11.21 2.72
N TYR A 5 -13.23 10.54 2.17
CA TYR A 5 -13.28 9.08 2.16
C TYR A 5 -12.18 8.49 1.29
N VAL A 6 -11.99 9.03 0.07
CA VAL A 6 -10.97 8.55 -0.88
C VAL A 6 -9.58 9.00 -0.48
N ASN A 7 -9.41 10.28 -0.10
CA ASN A 7 -8.10 10.87 0.16
C ASN A 7 -7.37 10.28 1.39
N ASN A 8 -8.11 9.63 2.30
CA ASN A 8 -7.51 8.98 3.47
C ASN A 8 -7.12 7.51 3.23
N GLN A 9 -7.41 6.96 2.05
CA GLN A 9 -7.01 5.58 1.72
C GLN A 9 -5.63 5.56 1.07
N VAL A 10 -4.92 4.45 1.23
CA VAL A 10 -3.74 4.13 0.42
C VAL A 10 -4.23 3.54 -0.90
N PHE A 11 -4.08 4.27 -2.00
CA PHE A 11 -4.47 3.79 -3.33
C PHE A 11 -3.59 4.38 -4.44
N GLY A 12 -3.54 3.70 -5.58
CA GLY A 12 -2.79 4.13 -6.76
C GLY A 12 -1.97 3.00 -7.37
N THR A 13 -0.87 3.37 -8.02
CA THR A 13 0.18 2.46 -8.47
C THR A 13 0.91 1.83 -7.27
N PRO A 14 1.63 0.71 -7.47
CA PRO A 14 2.45 0.12 -6.40
C PRO A 14 3.43 1.11 -5.74
N GLN A 15 4.05 1.99 -6.52
CA GLN A 15 4.96 3.03 -6.01
C GLN A 15 4.23 3.99 -5.08
N GLU A 16 3.11 4.54 -5.53
CA GLU A 16 2.30 5.47 -4.74
C GLU A 16 1.80 4.82 -3.45
N CYS A 17 1.42 3.54 -3.48
CA CYS A 17 1.03 2.82 -2.29
C CYS A 17 2.17 2.71 -1.27
N ILE A 18 3.39 2.38 -1.71
CA ILE A 18 4.57 2.28 -0.84
C ILE A 18 4.90 3.66 -0.25
N ASP A 19 4.89 4.71 -1.08
CA ASP A 19 5.18 6.09 -0.65
C ASP A 19 4.18 6.58 0.40
N GLN A 20 2.89 6.30 0.20
CA GLN A 20 1.84 6.62 1.18
C GLN A 20 2.02 5.85 2.50
N MET A 21 2.37 4.56 2.44
CA MET A 21 2.62 3.76 3.65
C MET A 21 3.88 4.23 4.39
N ASN A 22 4.92 4.64 3.67
CA ASN A 22 6.12 5.27 4.24
C ASN A 22 5.77 6.59 4.92
N ALA A 23 4.97 7.46 4.28
CA ALA A 23 4.52 8.71 4.87
C ALA A 23 3.71 8.48 6.16
N ILE A 24 2.87 7.43 6.21
CA ILE A 24 2.16 7.05 7.44
C ILE A 24 3.16 6.67 8.55
N GLN A 25 4.18 5.87 8.24
CA GLN A 25 5.20 5.49 9.23
C GLN A 25 6.06 6.68 9.68
N GLU A 26 6.37 7.63 8.80
CA GLU A 26 7.10 8.84 9.14
C GLU A 26 6.33 9.70 10.17
N MET A 27 5.01 9.79 10.02
CA MET A 27 4.15 10.56 10.92
C MET A 27 3.80 9.83 12.22
N ALA A 28 3.51 8.52 12.13
CA ALA A 28 2.93 7.75 13.23
C ALA A 28 3.93 6.81 13.94
N GLY A 29 5.14 6.66 13.41
CA GLY A 29 6.12 5.69 13.86
C GLY A 29 5.89 4.28 13.27
N PRO A 30 6.60 3.27 13.79
CA PRO A 30 6.53 1.89 13.29
C PRO A 30 5.09 1.35 13.33
N ALA A 31 4.60 0.84 12.21
CA ALA A 31 3.22 0.40 12.06
C ALA A 31 3.10 -1.03 11.53
N THR A 32 2.09 -1.75 12.01
CA THR A 32 1.60 -2.97 11.36
C THR A 32 0.35 -2.61 10.57
N PHE A 33 0.42 -2.76 9.26
CA PHE A 33 -0.69 -2.41 8.37
C PHE A 33 -1.64 -3.60 8.19
N ASN A 34 -2.92 -3.37 8.44
CA ASN A 34 -3.99 -4.22 7.94
C ASN A 34 -4.54 -3.59 6.66
N VAL A 35 -4.55 -4.34 5.56
CA VAL A 35 -4.98 -3.85 4.25
C VAL A 35 -6.26 -4.56 3.79
N SER A 36 -7.20 -3.81 3.22
CA SER A 36 -8.43 -4.35 2.62
C SER A 36 -8.50 -3.97 1.14
N PHE A 37 -8.74 -4.96 0.28
CA PHE A 37 -8.88 -4.78 -1.16
C PHE A 37 -10.33 -4.89 -1.63
N SER A 38 -11.25 -5.28 -0.74
CA SER A 38 -12.68 -5.40 -1.05
C SER A 38 -13.42 -4.20 -0.48
N TYR A 39 -14.04 -3.43 -1.38
CA TYR A 39 -14.87 -2.28 -1.04
C TYR A 39 -15.96 -2.10 -2.10
N ALA A 40 -17.01 -1.34 -1.78
CA ALA A 40 -18.08 -0.94 -2.72
C ALA A 40 -18.73 -2.08 -3.55
N GLY A 41 -18.69 -3.33 -3.07
CA GLY A 41 -19.25 -4.47 -3.79
C GLY A 41 -18.45 -4.90 -5.03
N LEU A 42 -17.13 -4.65 -5.06
CA LEU A 42 -16.26 -5.06 -6.16
C LEU A 42 -16.40 -6.56 -6.49
N PRO A 43 -16.39 -6.94 -7.79
CA PRO A 43 -16.32 -8.34 -8.20
C PRO A 43 -15.09 -9.05 -7.64
N TYR A 44 -15.23 -10.35 -7.35
CA TYR A 44 -14.14 -11.17 -6.79
C TYR A 44 -12.86 -11.10 -7.61
N GLU A 45 -12.95 -11.17 -8.94
CA GLU A 45 -11.78 -11.16 -9.83
C GLU A 45 -10.99 -9.85 -9.70
N ASP A 46 -11.67 -8.71 -9.54
CA ASP A 46 -11.01 -7.42 -9.35
C ASP A 46 -10.32 -7.35 -7.99
N VAL A 47 -10.96 -7.84 -6.93
CA VAL A 47 -10.37 -7.93 -5.59
C VAL A 47 -9.14 -8.83 -5.61
N HIS A 48 -9.24 -10.02 -6.20
CA HIS A 48 -8.15 -10.98 -6.29
C HIS A 48 -6.97 -10.43 -7.10
N LYS A 49 -7.22 -9.74 -8.22
CA LYS A 49 -6.19 -9.08 -9.03
C LYS A 49 -5.44 -8.01 -8.22
N GLN A 50 -6.15 -7.18 -7.45
CA GLN A 50 -5.53 -6.15 -6.60
C GLN A 50 -4.68 -6.77 -5.48
N MET A 51 -5.22 -7.78 -4.79
CA MET A 51 -4.50 -8.54 -3.76
C MET A 51 -3.19 -9.12 -4.31
N LYS A 52 -3.27 -9.79 -5.47
CA LYS A 52 -2.12 -10.40 -6.12
C LYS A 52 -1.07 -9.37 -6.51
N LEU A 53 -1.48 -8.25 -7.12
CA LEU A 53 -0.58 -7.16 -7.49
C LEU A 53 0.16 -6.60 -6.26
N PHE A 54 -0.55 -6.34 -5.16
CA PHE A 54 0.07 -5.85 -3.94
C PHE A 54 1.05 -6.87 -3.34
N ALA A 55 0.66 -8.14 -3.30
CA ALA A 55 1.51 -9.23 -2.80
C ALA A 55 2.79 -9.41 -3.63
N GLU A 56 2.72 -9.23 -4.95
CA GLU A 56 3.87 -9.40 -5.85
C GLU A 56 4.78 -8.18 -5.89
N LYS A 57 4.22 -6.97 -5.80
CA LYS A 57 4.95 -5.71 -6.06
C LYS A 57 5.24 -4.87 -4.83
N CYS A 58 4.32 -4.81 -3.87
CA CYS A 58 4.46 -3.94 -2.70
C CYS A 58 5.03 -4.69 -1.51
N LEU A 59 4.47 -5.87 -1.19
CA LEU A 59 4.79 -6.59 0.02
C LEU A 59 6.29 -6.95 0.16
N PRO A 60 7.00 -7.41 -0.89
CA PRO A 60 8.42 -7.73 -0.77
C PRO A 60 9.28 -6.50 -0.48
N VAL A 61 8.92 -5.34 -1.04
CA VAL A 61 9.63 -4.07 -0.81
C VAL A 61 9.42 -3.58 0.62
N LEU A 62 8.17 -3.63 1.10
CA LEU A 62 7.81 -3.24 2.46
C LEU A 62 8.45 -4.14 3.52
N GLN A 63 8.51 -5.45 3.27
CA GLN A 63 9.08 -6.43 4.22
C GLN A 63 10.61 -6.50 4.18
N ALA A 64 11.25 -5.97 3.13
CA ALA A 64 12.70 -5.84 3.08
C ALA A 64 13.23 -4.71 3.97
N ALA A 65 12.37 -3.80 4.42
CA ALA A 65 12.73 -2.75 5.36
C ALA A 65 12.87 -3.32 6.78
N GLU A 66 13.84 -2.79 7.54
CA GLU A 66 13.89 -3.05 8.98
C GLU A 66 12.62 -2.52 9.66
N PRO A 67 12.13 -3.16 10.74
CA PRO A 67 10.96 -2.68 11.46
C PRO A 67 11.12 -1.21 11.89
N GLY A 68 10.22 -0.34 11.39
CA GLY A 68 10.27 1.10 11.63
C GLY A 68 11.14 1.92 10.69
N ALA A 69 11.79 1.29 9.70
CA ALA A 69 12.46 1.99 8.60
C ALA A 69 11.50 2.21 7.42
N LEU A 70 11.78 3.27 6.63
CA LEU A 70 11.06 3.52 5.39
C LEU A 70 11.52 2.51 4.32
N ALA A 71 10.57 1.92 3.60
CA ALA A 71 10.87 0.98 2.53
C ALA A 71 11.44 1.71 1.32
N ALA A 72 12.65 1.32 0.89
CA ALA A 72 13.28 1.85 -0.31
C ALA A 72 12.77 1.10 -1.54
N VAL A 73 12.19 1.80 -2.51
CA VAL A 73 11.75 1.17 -3.77
C VAL A 73 12.92 1.11 -4.76
N PRO A 74 13.43 -0.07 -5.11
CA PRO A 74 14.43 -0.19 -6.17
C PRO A 74 13.75 0.04 -7.52
N HIS A 75 14.39 0.81 -8.39
CA HIS A 75 13.89 1.16 -9.73
C HIS A 75 13.55 -0.05 -10.64
N CYS A 76 13.92 -1.28 -10.24
CA CYS A 76 13.72 -2.51 -11.00
C CYS A 76 12.55 -3.39 -10.49
N LEU A 77 11.91 -3.07 -9.36
CA LEU A 77 10.92 -3.96 -8.72
C LEU A 77 9.45 -3.68 -9.06
N LEU A 78 9.13 -2.58 -9.76
CA LEU A 78 7.76 -2.21 -10.12
C LEU A 78 7.46 -2.40 -11.60
#